data_AF-A0A969KXE0-F1
#
_entry.id   AF-A0A969KXE0-F1
#
_cell.length_a   1.000
_cell.length_b   1.000
_cell.length_c   1.000
_cell.angle_alpha   90.00
_cell.angle_beta   90.00
_cell.angle_gamma   90.00
#
_symmetry.space_group_name_H-M   'P 1'
#
loop_
_entity.id
_entity.type
_entity.pdbx_description
1 polymer ?
#
loop_
_entity_poly.entity_id
_entity_poly.type
_entity_poly.pdbx_seq_one_letter_code
_entity_poly.pdbx_strand_id
1 'polypeptide(L)'
;MKVNIALPNAFSRTYAPTGNPREIIWIGDSLRDTEAQPISATRFRQPYIVDPISQYWLAAGLIEPTITRTTYIDEFGSWLSICGPIQNSAGQVVGGLRVDFRADYVRQIEQQVRNRLLTAYIIVFIWLFILSLVILRVTRPPAA
;
A
#
# COMPACT_ATOMS: atom_id res chain seq x y z
N MET A 1 22.34 -13.35 -2.14
CA MET A 1 21.07 -13.51 -1.41
C MET A 1 19.95 -13.15 -2.36
N LYS A 2 19.17 -14.12 -2.86
CA LYS A 2 18.02 -13.84 -3.72
C LYS A 2 16.90 -13.31 -2.84
N VAL A 3 16.53 -12.04 -3.00
CA VAL A 3 15.35 -11.44 -2.35
C VAL A 3 14.11 -12.01 -3.03
N ASN A 4 13.83 -13.30 -2.77
CA ASN A 4 12.61 -13.94 -3.23
C ASN A 4 11.58 -13.84 -2.11
N ILE A 5 10.43 -13.28 -2.48
CA ILE A 5 9.24 -12.99 -1.66
C ILE A 5 9.32 -11.66 -0.88
N ALA A 6 9.73 -10.57 -1.55
CA ALA A 6 9.00 -9.32 -1.33
C ALA A 6 7.63 -9.49 -2.02
N LEU A 7 6.55 -9.02 -1.39
CA LEU A 7 5.19 -9.06 -1.93
C LEU A 7 5.17 -8.77 -3.45
N PRO A 8 4.42 -9.51 -4.28
CA PRO A 8 4.39 -9.26 -5.72
C PRO A 8 4.01 -7.79 -5.97
N ASN A 9 4.82 -7.07 -6.75
CA ASN A 9 4.69 -5.64 -7.02
C ASN A 9 4.91 -4.70 -5.82
N ALA A 10 5.65 -5.13 -4.81
CA ALA A 10 6.19 -4.28 -3.75
C ALA A 10 7.69 -4.04 -3.95
N PHE A 11 8.09 -2.78 -3.89
CA PHE A 11 9.46 -2.36 -4.12
C PHE A 11 9.98 -1.55 -2.94
N SER A 12 11.12 -1.96 -2.40
CA SER A 12 11.73 -1.28 -1.26
C SER A 12 12.76 -0.25 -1.71
N ARG A 13 12.71 0.93 -1.11
CA ARG A 13 13.72 1.98 -1.24
C ARG A 13 14.19 2.44 0.12
N THR A 14 15.47 2.72 0.26
CA THR A 14 16.02 3.33 1.48
C THR A 14 16.48 4.75 1.17
N TYR A 15 16.30 5.64 2.14
CA TYR A 15 16.64 7.04 2.02
C TYR A 15 17.23 7.57 3.32
N ALA A 16 17.99 8.65 3.23
CA ALA A 16 18.49 9.38 4.38
C ALA A 16 17.99 10.84 4.34
N PRO A 17 17.72 11.45 5.51
CA PRO A 17 17.47 12.88 5.57
C PRO A 17 18.71 13.65 5.10
N THR A 18 18.51 14.78 4.43
CA THR A 18 19.56 15.79 4.31
C THR A 18 19.41 16.83 5.42
N GLY A 19 20.34 17.78 5.53
CA GLY A 19 20.18 18.93 6.43
C GLY A 19 19.00 19.83 6.06
N ASN A 20 18.33 19.59 4.93
CA ASN A 20 17.15 20.29 4.47
C ASN A 20 15.90 19.40 4.64
N PRO A 21 14.88 19.82 5.42
CA PRO A 21 13.68 19.02 5.67
C PRO A 21 12.78 18.79 4.44
N ARG A 22 13.08 19.43 3.29
CA ARG A 22 12.40 19.22 2.01
C ARG A 22 13.15 18.31 1.05
N GLU A 23 14.26 17.74 1.49
CA GLU A 23 15.12 16.96 0.63
C GLU A 23 15.54 15.68 1.34
N ILE A 24 15.51 14.59 0.58
CA ILE A 24 16.09 13.33 0.98
C ILE A 24 17.10 12.89 -0.05
N ILE A 25 17.93 11.94 0.34
CA ILE A 25 18.87 11.31 -0.57
C ILE A 25 18.59 9.82 -0.64
N TRP A 26 18.42 9.29 -1.86
CA TRP A 26 18.19 7.87 -2.08
C TRP A 26 19.48 7.07 -1.86
N ILE A 27 19.40 6.03 -1.03
CA ILE A 27 20.53 5.17 -0.64
C ILE A 27 20.44 3.80 -1.34
N GLY A 28 19.26 3.21 -1.41
CA GLY A 28 19.07 1.89 -2.01
C GLY A 28 17.71 1.79 -2.67
N ASP A 29 17.64 1.02 -3.75
CA ASP A 29 16.42 0.82 -4.51
C ASP A 29 16.38 -0.58 -5.10
N SER A 30 15.44 -1.40 -4.65
CA SER A 30 15.28 -2.78 -5.12
C SER A 30 14.80 -2.86 -6.57
N LEU A 31 14.24 -1.77 -7.14
CA LEU A 31 13.84 -1.75 -8.54
C LEU A 31 15.03 -1.86 -9.50
N ARG A 32 16.25 -1.56 -9.04
CA ARG A 32 17.46 -1.70 -9.86
C ARG A 32 17.76 -3.14 -10.25
N ASP A 33 17.42 -4.07 -9.38
CA ASP A 33 17.67 -5.49 -9.62
C ASP A 33 16.53 -6.15 -10.41
N THR A 34 15.44 -5.41 -10.67
CA THR A 34 14.33 -5.88 -11.51
C THR A 34 14.45 -5.36 -12.93
N GLU A 35 14.60 -6.26 -13.89
CA GLU A 35 14.61 -5.98 -15.34
C GLU A 35 13.31 -5.29 -15.83
N ALA A 36 12.27 -5.24 -15.00
CA ALA A 36 10.94 -4.79 -15.39
C ALA A 36 10.82 -3.29 -15.68
N GLN A 37 11.52 -2.39 -14.95
CA GLN A 37 11.33 -0.93 -15.08
C GLN A 37 12.55 -0.09 -14.65
N PRO A 38 13.64 -0.07 -15.42
CA PRO A 38 14.83 0.73 -15.08
C PRO A 38 14.59 2.25 -15.07
N ILE A 39 13.53 2.75 -15.72
CA ILE A 39 13.19 4.18 -15.80
C ILE A 39 12.72 4.72 -14.44
N SER A 40 12.14 3.88 -13.58
CA SER A 40 11.58 4.27 -12.28
C SER A 40 12.55 4.02 -11.11
N ALA A 41 13.73 3.46 -11.36
CA ALA A 41 14.71 3.18 -10.32
C ALA A 41 15.54 4.43 -10.00
N THR A 42 15.60 4.78 -8.72
CA THR A 42 16.42 5.89 -8.22
C THR A 42 17.90 5.51 -8.24
N ARG A 43 18.82 6.47 -8.38
CA ARG A 43 20.29 6.28 -8.35
C ARG A 43 20.87 6.47 -6.94
N PHE A 44 22.05 5.89 -6.72
CA PHE A 44 22.71 5.98 -5.41
C PHE A 44 23.09 7.44 -5.20
N ARG A 45 22.72 7.96 -4.04
CA ARG A 45 22.89 9.37 -3.69
C ARG A 45 22.16 10.34 -4.61
N GLN A 46 21.11 9.89 -5.29
CA GLN A 46 20.23 10.79 -6.04
C GLN A 46 19.47 11.69 -5.05
N PRO A 47 19.61 13.03 -5.17
CA PRO A 47 18.80 13.94 -4.38
C PRO A 47 17.35 13.87 -4.87
N TYR A 48 16.41 13.99 -3.94
CA TYR A 48 14.99 14.07 -4.25
C TYR A 48 14.37 15.18 -3.42
N ILE A 49 13.90 16.20 -4.14
CA ILE A 49 13.12 17.28 -3.55
C ILE A 49 11.74 16.72 -3.31
N VAL A 50 11.38 16.63 -2.04
CA VAL A 50 10.11 16.04 -1.67
C VAL A 50 9.00 17.01 -2.02
N ASP A 51 8.11 16.62 -2.94
CA ASP A 51 6.95 17.43 -3.30
C ASP A 51 6.02 17.61 -2.07
N PRO A 52 5.17 18.65 -2.02
CA PRO A 52 4.37 18.96 -0.84
C PRO A 52 3.46 17.81 -0.37
N ILE A 53 3.01 16.96 -1.31
CA ILE A 53 2.17 15.81 -1.03
C ILE A 53 3.05 14.72 -0.39
N SER A 54 4.20 14.41 -1.00
CA SER A 54 5.17 13.44 -0.50
C SER A 54 5.87 13.84 0.80
N GLN A 55 5.93 15.15 1.09
CA GLN A 55 6.71 15.70 2.19
C GLN A 55 6.18 15.23 3.53
N TYR A 56 4.86 15.06 3.62
CA TYR A 56 4.22 14.65 4.86
C TYR A 56 4.66 13.24 5.29
N TRP A 57 4.64 12.26 4.37
CA TRP A 57 4.88 10.86 4.75
C TRP A 57 6.35 10.42 4.69
N LEU A 58 7.19 11.02 3.83
CA LEU A 58 8.61 10.68 3.83
C LEU A 58 9.32 11.24 5.07
N ALA A 59 8.97 12.46 5.48
CA ALA A 59 9.49 13.05 6.72
C ALA A 59 8.88 12.40 7.95
N ALA A 60 7.56 12.17 7.99
CA ALA A 60 6.93 11.43 9.09
C ALA A 60 7.47 9.99 9.20
N GLY A 61 7.78 9.35 8.06
CA GLY A 61 8.41 8.04 7.99
C GLY A 61 9.80 7.96 8.64
N LEU A 62 10.47 9.09 8.90
CA LEU A 62 11.70 9.13 9.69
C LEU A 62 11.44 9.17 11.20
N ILE A 63 10.22 9.42 11.63
CA ILE A 63 9.82 9.50 13.04
C ILE A 63 9.08 8.22 13.42
N GLU A 64 8.07 7.85 12.64
CA GLU A 64 7.20 6.70 12.91
C GLU A 64 6.73 6.02 11.62
N PRO A 65 6.32 4.73 11.68
CA PRO A 65 5.73 4.06 10.56
C PRO A 65 4.51 4.80 10.01
N THR A 66 4.57 5.22 8.75
CA THR A 66 3.55 6.03 8.08
C THR A 66 3.09 5.34 6.81
N ILE A 67 1.78 5.32 6.56
CA ILE A 67 1.17 4.77 5.34
C ILE A 67 0.42 5.86 4.58
N THR A 68 0.60 5.91 3.26
CA THR A 68 -0.27 6.72 2.39
C THR A 68 -1.65 6.09 2.37
N ARG A 69 -2.69 6.82 2.76
CA ARG A 69 -4.07 6.27 2.83
C ARG A 69 -4.68 6.03 1.45
N THR A 70 -4.20 6.71 0.43
CA THR A 70 -4.68 6.63 -0.95
C THR A 70 -3.50 6.50 -1.89
N THR A 71 -3.75 5.91 -3.06
CA THR A 71 -2.74 5.88 -4.13
C THR A 71 -2.41 7.29 -4.61
N TYR A 72 -1.16 7.54 -4.97
CA TYR A 72 -0.69 8.81 -5.52
C TYR A 72 0.14 8.60 -6.79
N ILE A 73 0.55 9.71 -7.43
CA ILE A 73 1.38 9.71 -8.63
C ILE A 73 2.57 10.62 -8.38
N ASP A 74 3.77 10.13 -8.66
CA ASP A 74 5.03 10.87 -8.63
C ASP A 74 5.81 10.67 -9.95
N GLU A 75 7.01 11.23 -10.03
CA GLU A 75 7.89 11.11 -11.19
C GLU A 75 8.33 9.66 -11.49
N PHE A 76 8.19 8.76 -10.52
CA PHE A 76 8.57 7.35 -10.66
C PHE A 76 7.39 6.46 -11.06
N GLY A 77 6.13 6.92 -10.91
CA GLY A 77 4.95 6.16 -11.31
C GLY A 77 3.75 6.42 -10.40
N SER A 78 2.92 5.39 -10.19
CA SER A 78 1.75 5.48 -9.31
C SER A 78 1.79 4.41 -8.22
N TRP A 79 1.67 4.85 -6.98
CA TRP A 79 2.07 4.08 -5.81
C TRP A 79 1.08 4.17 -4.65
N LEU A 80 1.12 3.15 -3.80
CA LEU A 80 0.70 3.20 -2.41
C LEU A 80 1.95 2.88 -1.58
N SER A 81 2.30 3.72 -0.61
CA SER A 81 3.59 3.63 0.07
C SER A 81 3.45 3.47 1.56
N ILE A 82 4.37 2.70 2.13
CA ILE A 82 4.59 2.60 3.56
C ILE A 82 6.02 3.05 3.82
N CYS A 83 6.22 3.95 4.78
CA CYS A 83 7.53 4.44 5.18
C CYS A 83 7.74 4.16 6.68
N GLY A 84 8.98 3.93 7.11
CA GLY A 84 9.30 3.78 8.52
C GLY A 84 10.79 4.00 8.81
N PRO A 85 11.14 4.30 10.07
CA PRO A 85 12.49 4.70 10.41
C PRO A 85 13.44 3.50 10.45
N ILE A 86 14.66 3.69 9.95
CA ILE A 86 15.79 2.80 10.17
C ILE A 86 16.56 3.33 11.36
N GLN A 87 16.69 2.52 12.41
CA GLN A 87 17.37 2.89 13.65
C GLN A 87 18.67 2.12 13.82
N ASN A 88 19.69 2.75 14.40
CA ASN A 88 20.90 2.07 14.82
C ASN A 88 20.71 1.34 16.16
N SER A 89 21.75 0.65 16.64
CA SER A 89 21.71 -0.08 17.92
C SER A 89 21.50 0.82 19.15
N ALA A 90 21.72 2.12 19.03
CA ALA A 90 21.47 3.12 20.07
C ALA A 90 20.06 3.73 19.97
N GLY A 91 19.21 3.27 19.06
CA GLY A 91 17.85 3.79 18.84
C GLY A 91 17.79 5.11 18.07
N GLN A 92 18.91 5.58 17.52
CA GLN A 92 18.94 6.81 16.73
C GLN A 92 18.51 6.53 15.29
N VAL A 93 17.66 7.41 14.73
CA VAL A 93 17.23 7.32 13.33
C VAL A 93 18.40 7.67 12.41
N VAL A 94 18.76 6.75 11.52
CA VAL A 94 19.84 6.90 10.54
C VAL A 94 19.35 6.94 9.09
N GLY A 95 18.05 6.75 8.88
CA GLY A 95 17.41 6.80 7.57
C GLY A 95 15.96 6.33 7.63
N GLY A 96 15.36 6.15 6.47
CA GLY A 96 14.02 5.61 6.30
C GLY A 96 14.01 4.46 5.30
N LEU A 97 13.11 3.51 5.53
CA LEU A 97 12.73 2.46 4.59
C LEU A 97 11.35 2.81 4.05
N ARG A 98 11.23 2.84 2.73
CA ARG A 98 9.98 2.97 1.98
C ARG A 98 9.71 1.66 1.27
N VAL A 99 8.45 1.25 1.25
CA VAL A 99 7.94 0.13 0.46
C VAL A 99 6.79 0.64 -0.40
N ASP A 100 6.94 0.52 -1.70
CA ASP A 100 6.01 1.00 -2.72
C ASP A 100 5.26 -0.16 -3.36
N PHE A 101 3.94 -0.14 -3.26
CA PHE A 101 3.05 -1.01 -4.01
C PHE A 101 2.56 -0.29 -5.25
N ARG A 102 2.55 -0.96 -6.40
CA ARG A 102 1.97 -0.35 -7.61
C ARG A 102 0.46 -0.11 -7.43
N ALA A 103 0.01 1.08 -7.79
CA ALA A 103 -1.39 1.47 -7.64
C ALA A 103 -2.36 0.64 -8.51
N ASP A 104 -1.92 0.14 -9.66
CA ASP A 104 -2.73 -0.78 -10.49
C ASP A 104 -2.94 -2.13 -9.81
N TYR A 105 -1.89 -2.68 -9.19
CA TYR A 105 -1.98 -3.91 -8.39
C TYR A 105 -2.90 -3.75 -7.18
N VAL A 106 -2.77 -2.64 -6.44
CA VAL A 106 -3.67 -2.33 -5.31
C VAL A 106 -5.13 -2.27 -5.77
N ARG A 107 -5.42 -1.52 -6.84
CA ARG A 107 -6.77 -1.44 -7.42
C ARG A 107 -7.30 -2.80 -7.89
N GLN A 108 -6.44 -3.64 -8.43
CA GLN A 108 -6.81 -5.00 -8.83
C GLN A 108 -7.23 -5.84 -7.62
N ILE A 109 -6.49 -5.79 -6.50
CA ILE A 109 -6.85 -6.47 -5.26
C ILE A 109 -8.18 -5.93 -4.73
N GLU A 110 -8.33 -4.61 -4.63
CA GLU A 110 -9.57 -3.98 -4.16
C GLU A 110 -10.79 -4.43 -4.97
N GLN A 111 -10.64 -4.48 -6.30
CA GLN A 111 -11.68 -4.96 -7.20
C GLN A 111 -12.04 -6.43 -6.97
N GLN A 112 -11.03 -7.29 -6.78
CA GLN A 112 -11.25 -8.71 -6.51
C GLN A 112 -11.96 -8.93 -5.16
N VAL A 113 -11.52 -8.22 -4.12
CA VAL A 113 -12.14 -8.28 -2.78
C VAL A 113 -13.57 -7.78 -2.86
N ARG A 114 -13.81 -6.64 -3.52
CA ARG A 114 -15.17 -6.07 -3.70
C ARG A 114 -16.09 -7.07 -4.38
N ASN A 115 -15.65 -7.68 -5.48
CA ASN A 115 -16.46 -8.65 -6.22
C ASN A 115 -16.79 -9.88 -5.35
N ARG A 116 -15.82 -10.42 -4.61
CA ARG A 116 -16.05 -11.57 -3.72
C ARG A 116 -17.03 -11.25 -2.60
N LEU A 117 -16.90 -10.08 -1.97
CA LEU A 117 -17.83 -9.63 -0.94
C LEU A 117 -19.24 -9.41 -1.49
N LEU A 118 -19.37 -8.80 -2.66
CA LEU A 118 -20.66 -8.64 -3.33
C LEU A 118 -21.33 -9.99 -3.62
N THR A 119 -20.57 -10.96 -4.14
CA THR A 119 -21.09 -12.32 -4.36
C THR A 119 -21.56 -12.96 -3.05
N ALA A 120 -20.76 -12.87 -1.99
CA ALA A 120 -21.14 -13.39 -0.68
C ALA A 120 -22.40 -12.72 -0.12
N TYR A 121 -22.50 -11.39 -0.24
CA TYR A 121 -23.68 -10.64 0.20
C TYR A 121 -24.93 -11.04 -0.57
N ILE A 122 -24.85 -11.23 -1.89
CA ILE A 122 -25.98 -11.68 -2.71
C ILE A 122 -26.44 -13.08 -2.25
N ILE A 123 -25.51 -14.00 -2.02
CA ILE A 123 -25.83 -15.36 -1.54
C ILE A 123 -26.54 -15.30 -0.19
N VAL A 124 -25.97 -14.58 0.78
CA VAL A 124 -26.56 -14.44 2.13
C VAL A 124 -27.93 -13.76 2.05
N PHE A 125 -28.07 -12.72 1.24
CA PHE A 125 -29.33 -12.00 1.05
C PHE A 125 -30.42 -12.92 0.47
N ILE A 126 -30.12 -13.66 -0.59
CA ILE A 126 -31.05 -14.65 -1.16
C ILE A 126 -31.42 -15.68 -0.10
N TRP A 127 -30.44 -16.11 0.71
CA TRP A 127 -30.69 -17.14 1.70
C TRP A 127 -31.65 -16.66 2.80
N LEU A 128 -31.39 -15.47 3.35
CA LEU A 128 -32.25 -14.82 4.33
C LEU A 128 -33.64 -14.51 3.76
N PHE A 129 -33.71 -14.08 2.51
CA PHE A 129 -34.97 -13.85 1.82
C PHE A 129 -35.82 -15.12 1.73
N ILE A 130 -35.25 -16.23 1.26
CA ILE A 130 -35.96 -17.52 1.22
C ILE A 130 -36.38 -17.96 2.62
N LEU A 131 -35.49 -17.87 3.61
CA LEU A 131 -35.81 -18.21 5.01
C LEU A 131 -37.00 -17.41 5.52
N SER A 132 -37.03 -16.09 5.25
CA SER A 132 -38.15 -15.22 5.62
C SER A 132 -39.47 -15.63 4.96
N LEU A 133 -39.44 -16.04 3.69
CA LEU A 133 -40.63 -16.52 2.98
C LEU A 133 -41.15 -17.84 3.55
N VAL A 134 -40.23 -18.75 3.92
CA VAL A 134 -40.58 -20.03 4.57
C VAL A 134 -41.24 -19.76 5.92
N ILE A 135 -40.62 -18.94 6.76
CA ILE A 135 -41.18 -18.57 8.07
C ILE A 135 -42.55 -17.92 7.89
N LEU A 136 -42.69 -16.95 6.98
CA LEU A 136 -43.96 -16.29 6.71
C LEU A 136 -45.04 -17.26 6.23
N ARG A 137 -44.69 -18.30 5.45
CA ARG A 137 -45.66 -19.33 5.06
C ARG A 137 -46.08 -20.21 6.22
N VAL A 138 -45.14 -20.59 7.10
CA VAL A 138 -45.40 -21.48 8.25
C VAL A 138 -46.21 -20.78 9.34
N THR A 139 -46.02 -19.47 9.54
CA THR A 139 -46.68 -18.72 10.61
C THR A 139 -48.00 -18.05 10.21
N ARG A 140 -48.42 -18.17 8.93
CA ARG A 140 -49.75 -17.69 8.51
C ARG A 140 -50.85 -18.50 9.21
N PRO A 141 -51.82 -17.86 9.88
CA PRO A 141 -52.96 -18.56 10.45
C PRO A 141 -53.78 -19.22 9.32
N PRO A 142 -54.43 -20.37 9.58
CA PRO A 142 -55.35 -20.96 8.61
C PRO A 142 -56.44 -19.93 8.29
N ALA A 143 -56.73 -19.74 7.00
CA ALA A 143 -57.82 -18.87 6.57
C ALA A 143 -59.13 -19.35 7.22
N ALA A 144 -59.78 -18.46 7.96
CA ALA A 144 -61.09 -18.69 8.58
C ALA A 144 -62.21 -18.71 7.55
#